data_AF-A0AAQ3Q462-F1
#
_entry.id   AF-A0AAQ3Q462-F1
#
_cell.length_a   1.000
_cell.length_b   1.000
_cell.length_c   1.000
_cell.angle_alpha   90.00
_cell.angle_beta   90.00
_cell.angle_gamma   90.00
#
_symmetry.space_group_name_H-M   'P 1'
#
loop_
_entity.id
_entity.type
_entity.pdbx_description
1 polymer ?
#
loop_
_entity_poly.entity_id
_entity_poly.type
_entity_poly.pdbx_seq_one_letter_code
_entity_poly.pdbx_strand_id
1 'polypeptide(L)'
;MTISSFNSLPQDLVIELCMHVVSTSSTPHEDLRSLRASCSRFFAASKEKIIGRRMPVKKMDGFRWSDIKNYLAFLKYCAESGNLEASYLLGLQEMYTSKDKKIKNSGLNHLLNAMEGGHKASTYVAGIILFKKPETRSLGTRILNKLAALGLSESSSSSTAPESESVMSGGNLLIQTCRREAAATIRDISWKRWHLRSRSPTCANRACGCVVKDHVVIDRWAGDDERRRFCSSRCKWMNELYEFCQLV
;
A
#
# COMPACT_ATOMS: atom_id res chain seq x y z
N MET A 1 24.29 -10.54 40.23
CA MET A 1 22.81 -10.68 40.12
C MET A 1 22.49 -11.16 38.73
N THR A 2 22.26 -12.46 38.56
CA THR A 2 21.74 -13.03 37.32
C THR A 2 20.26 -12.75 37.25
N ILE A 3 19.78 -12.09 36.19
CA ILE A 3 18.35 -11.80 35.98
C ILE A 3 17.63 -13.14 35.73
N SER A 4 17.23 -13.79 36.81
CA SER A 4 16.45 -15.03 36.84
C SER A 4 15.01 -14.69 37.21
N SER A 5 14.24 -14.10 36.28
CA SER A 5 12.83 -13.78 36.55
C SER A 5 11.88 -13.98 35.36
N PHE A 6 12.38 -14.09 34.12
CA PHE A 6 11.51 -14.37 32.96
C PHE A 6 11.13 -15.86 32.83
N ASN A 7 11.87 -16.77 33.48
CA ASN A 7 11.61 -18.20 33.38
C ASN A 7 10.28 -18.63 34.05
N SER A 8 9.76 -17.84 34.99
CA SER A 8 8.50 -18.12 35.69
C SER A 8 7.27 -17.47 35.06
N LEU A 9 7.42 -16.58 34.07
CA LEU A 9 6.28 -15.93 33.43
C LEU A 9 5.46 -16.93 32.60
N PRO A 10 4.13 -16.79 32.49
CA PRO A 10 3.35 -17.47 31.46
C PRO A 10 3.85 -17.11 30.05
N GLN A 11 3.73 -18.05 29.11
CA GLN A 11 4.24 -17.83 27.74
C GLN A 11 3.54 -16.67 27.03
N ASP A 12 2.26 -16.47 27.29
CA ASP A 12 1.49 -15.37 26.71
C ASP A 12 2.04 -14.00 27.13
N LEU A 13 2.48 -13.84 28.39
CA LEU A 13 3.13 -12.61 28.84
C LEU A 13 4.48 -12.38 28.14
N VAL A 14 5.23 -13.44 27.83
CA VAL A 14 6.48 -13.34 27.07
C VAL A 14 6.18 -12.88 25.63
N ILE A 15 5.10 -13.36 25.02
CA ILE A 15 4.63 -12.92 23.70
C ILE A 15 4.18 -11.46 23.74
N GLU A 16 3.44 -11.05 24.77
CA GLU A 16 3.03 -9.66 24.97
C GLU A 16 4.23 -8.72 25.15
N LEU A 17 5.28 -9.14 25.84
CA LEU A 17 6.52 -8.37 25.95
C LEU A 17 7.21 -8.21 24.59
N CYS A 18 7.33 -9.28 23.80
CA CYS A 18 7.83 -9.19 22.42
C CYS A 18 6.99 -8.24 21.58
N MET A 19 5.67 -8.35 21.68
CA MET A 19 4.70 -7.49 21.00
C MET A 19 4.84 -6.02 21.37
N HIS A 20 5.04 -5.75 22.66
CA HIS A 20 5.26 -4.40 23.17
C HIS A 20 6.55 -3.83 22.57
N VAL A 21 7.66 -4.57 22.63
CA VAL A 21 8.95 -4.17 22.04
C VAL A 21 8.81 -3.89 20.54
N VAL A 22 8.14 -4.77 19.79
CA VAL A 22 7.89 -4.55 18.35
C VAL A 22 7.09 -3.27 18.08
N SER A 23 6.19 -2.89 18.99
CA SER A 23 5.30 -1.72 18.83
C SER A 23 5.94 -0.40 19.27
N THR A 24 6.83 -0.42 20.27
CA THR A 24 7.38 0.79 20.90
C THR A 24 8.84 1.08 20.52
N SER A 25 9.59 0.06 20.09
CA SER A 25 10.99 0.22 19.71
C SER A 25 11.17 1.07 18.45
N SER A 26 12.25 1.86 18.42
CA SER A 26 12.76 2.52 17.22
C SER A 26 13.48 1.57 16.27
N THR A 27 13.98 0.43 16.77
CA THR A 27 14.72 -0.63 16.07
C THR A 27 14.11 -2.01 16.37
N PRO A 28 12.83 -2.24 16.03
CA PRO A 28 12.06 -3.39 16.51
C PRO A 28 12.63 -4.75 16.08
N HIS A 29 13.34 -4.80 14.95
CA HIS A 29 13.96 -6.03 14.46
C HIS A 29 15.25 -6.38 15.19
N GLU A 30 16.11 -5.40 15.45
CA GLU A 30 17.34 -5.56 16.22
C GLU A 30 17.02 -5.89 17.69
N ASP A 31 16.01 -5.24 18.25
CA ASP A 31 15.56 -5.48 19.63
C ASP A 31 14.93 -6.87 19.77
N LEU A 32 14.07 -7.28 18.81
CA LEU A 32 13.52 -8.64 18.81
C LEU A 32 14.61 -9.70 18.61
N ARG A 33 15.64 -9.42 17.79
CA ARG A 33 16.80 -10.30 17.63
C ARG A 33 17.57 -10.44 18.94
N SER A 34 17.75 -9.34 19.67
CA SER A 34 18.42 -9.32 20.98
C SER A 34 17.62 -10.08 22.03
N LEU A 35 16.28 -9.89 22.08
CA LEU A 35 15.38 -10.67 22.92
C LEU A 35 15.50 -12.17 22.62
N ARG A 36 15.47 -12.54 21.34
CA ARG A 36 15.61 -13.93 20.89
C ARG A 36 16.93 -14.57 21.34
N ALA A 37 18.02 -13.80 21.37
CA ALA A 37 19.32 -14.28 21.83
C ALA A 37 19.41 -14.40 23.36
N SER A 38 18.55 -13.70 24.10
CA SER A 38 18.61 -13.66 25.57
C SER A 38 18.14 -14.96 26.24
N CYS A 39 17.07 -15.61 25.76
CA CYS A 39 16.61 -16.88 26.30
C CYS A 39 15.73 -17.69 25.33
N SER A 40 15.62 -19.00 25.58
CA SER A 40 14.82 -19.94 24.78
C SER A 40 13.33 -19.59 24.74
N ARG A 41 12.80 -18.96 25.80
CA ARG A 41 11.39 -18.55 25.86
C ARG A 41 11.07 -17.37 24.96
N PHE A 42 11.93 -16.35 24.95
CA PHE A 42 11.85 -15.26 23.99
C PHE A 42 12.12 -15.74 22.56
N PHE A 43 13.04 -16.69 22.39
CA PHE A 43 13.23 -17.34 21.10
C PHE A 43 11.95 -18.02 20.59
N ALA A 44 11.25 -18.78 21.45
CA ALA A 44 9.97 -19.39 21.10
C ALA A 44 8.90 -18.33 20.81
N ALA A 45 8.73 -17.34 21.71
CA ALA A 45 7.76 -16.26 21.55
C ALA A 45 7.98 -15.45 20.27
N SER A 46 9.23 -15.18 19.88
CA SER A 46 9.57 -14.43 18.66
C SER A 46 9.14 -15.12 17.36
N LYS A 47 8.85 -16.42 17.40
CA LYS A 47 8.38 -17.19 16.24
C LYS A 47 6.86 -17.15 16.08
N GLU A 48 6.13 -16.70 17.09
CA GLU A 48 4.67 -16.63 17.04
C GLU A 48 4.20 -15.70 15.92
N LYS A 49 3.19 -16.14 15.17
CA LYS A 49 2.69 -15.40 14.00
C LYS A 49 2.24 -13.98 14.37
N ILE A 50 1.74 -13.76 15.59
CA ILE A 50 1.30 -12.44 16.02
C ILE A 50 2.45 -11.41 15.98
N ILE A 51 3.69 -11.83 16.22
CA ILE A 51 4.88 -10.98 16.16
C ILE A 51 5.11 -10.50 14.72
N GLY A 52 5.17 -11.42 13.75
CA GLY A 52 5.28 -11.07 12.33
C GLY A 52 4.10 -10.23 11.84
N ARG A 53 2.87 -10.57 12.26
CA ARG A 53 1.64 -9.84 11.91
C ARG A 53 1.68 -8.37 12.32
N ARG A 54 2.34 -8.06 13.43
CA ARG A 54 2.34 -6.73 14.06
C ARG A 54 3.62 -5.94 13.82
N MET A 55 4.59 -6.54 13.14
CA MET A 55 5.85 -5.88 12.81
C MET A 55 5.65 -4.60 11.99
N PRO A 56 6.24 -3.45 12.39
CA PRO A 56 6.14 -2.19 11.66
C PRO A 56 7.13 -2.15 10.48
N VAL A 57 6.95 -3.04 9.50
CA VAL A 57 7.88 -3.27 8.39
C VAL A 57 8.22 -2.01 7.56
N LYS A 58 7.33 -1.01 7.53
CA LYS A 58 7.55 0.27 6.83
C LYS A 58 8.59 1.16 7.52
N LYS A 59 8.80 1.00 8.83
CA LYS A 59 9.82 1.74 9.60
C LYS A 59 11.22 1.12 9.48
N MET A 60 11.33 -0.03 8.82
CA MET A 60 12.54 -0.84 8.77
C MET A 60 13.36 -0.61 7.50
N ASP A 61 13.32 0.62 6.96
CA ASP A 61 14.09 0.97 5.76
C ASP A 61 15.57 0.72 5.97
N GLY A 62 16.14 1.05 7.13
CA GLY A 62 17.55 0.78 7.45
C GLY A 62 17.94 -0.68 7.24
N PHE A 63 17.08 -1.62 7.66
CA PHE A 63 17.30 -3.06 7.45
C PHE A 63 17.28 -3.41 5.96
N ARG A 64 16.32 -2.86 5.19
CA ARG A 64 16.23 -3.03 3.73
C ARG A 64 17.53 -2.63 3.03
N TRP A 65 18.09 -1.46 3.39
CA TRP A 65 19.31 -0.94 2.75
C TRP A 65 20.57 -1.69 3.17
N SER A 66 20.62 -2.19 4.40
CA SER A 66 21.78 -2.97 4.89
C SER A 66 21.86 -4.39 4.32
N ASP A 67 20.71 -5.06 4.14
CA ASP A 67 20.66 -6.47 3.76
C ASP A 67 19.33 -6.80 3.09
N ILE A 68 19.24 -6.49 1.80
CA ILE A 68 18.03 -6.69 1.01
C ILE A 68 17.58 -8.16 0.98
N LYS A 69 18.50 -9.13 1.00
CA LYS A 69 18.15 -10.56 0.92
C LYS A 69 17.43 -11.00 2.19
N ASN A 70 18.00 -10.71 3.36
CA ASN A 70 17.38 -11.06 4.63
C ASN A 70 16.13 -10.21 4.90
N TYR A 71 16.10 -8.95 4.46
CA TYR A 71 14.90 -8.13 4.51
C TYR A 71 13.74 -8.75 3.73
N LEU A 72 13.96 -9.22 2.50
CA LEU A 72 12.90 -9.85 1.71
C LEU A 72 12.42 -11.18 2.31
N ALA A 73 13.32 -12.00 2.86
CA ALA A 73 12.94 -13.21 3.59
C ALA A 73 12.09 -12.89 4.83
N PHE A 74 12.46 -11.84 5.57
CA PHE A 74 11.72 -11.36 6.73
C PHE A 74 10.35 -10.79 6.35
N LEU A 75 10.28 -10.02 5.26
CA LEU A 75 9.04 -9.46 4.73
C LEU A 75 8.06 -10.58 4.34
N LYS A 76 8.57 -11.64 3.70
CA LYS A 76 7.81 -12.85 3.39
C LYS A 76 7.26 -13.54 4.65
N TYR A 77 8.08 -13.72 5.67
CA TYR A 77 7.62 -14.25 6.96
C TYR A 77 6.49 -13.41 7.58
N CYS A 78 6.63 -12.07 7.55
CA CYS A 78 5.59 -11.17 8.06
C CYS A 78 4.30 -11.27 7.23
N ALA A 79 4.40 -11.35 5.89
CA ALA A 79 3.26 -11.53 5.01
C ALA A 79 2.53 -12.86 5.27
N GLU A 80 3.26 -13.97 5.41
CA GLU A 80 2.72 -15.30 5.76
C GLU A 80 2.10 -15.33 7.16
N SER A 81 2.52 -14.42 8.04
CA SER A 81 1.93 -14.20 9.37
C SER A 81 0.66 -13.33 9.35
N GLY A 82 0.25 -12.83 8.18
CA GLY A 82 -0.94 -11.99 8.01
C GLY A 82 -0.69 -10.49 8.16
N ASN A 83 0.56 -10.03 8.03
CA ASN A 83 0.88 -8.60 7.98
C ASN A 83 0.52 -8.04 6.60
N LEU A 84 -0.46 -7.13 6.57
CA LEU A 84 -0.98 -6.55 5.32
C LEU A 84 0.01 -5.60 4.67
N GLU A 85 0.75 -4.81 5.47
CA GLU A 85 1.79 -3.92 4.97
C GLU A 85 2.93 -4.74 4.35
N ALA A 86 3.33 -5.84 5.00
CA ALA A 86 4.35 -6.74 4.45
C ALA A 86 3.90 -7.38 3.14
N SER A 87 2.63 -7.82 3.08
CA SER A 87 2.04 -8.35 1.84
C SER A 87 2.01 -7.31 0.74
N TYR A 88 1.65 -6.05 1.05
CA TYR A 88 1.68 -4.95 0.09
C TYR A 88 3.09 -4.68 -0.44
N LEU A 89 4.07 -4.51 0.44
CA LEU A 89 5.48 -4.24 0.06
C LEU A 89 6.09 -5.38 -0.74
N LEU A 90 5.88 -6.63 -0.32
CA LEU A 90 6.37 -7.82 -1.03
C LEU A 90 5.69 -7.94 -2.41
N GLY A 91 4.39 -7.65 -2.47
CA GLY A 91 3.63 -7.64 -3.71
C GLY A 91 4.19 -6.63 -4.72
N LEU A 92 4.49 -5.41 -4.28
CA LEU A 92 5.13 -4.40 -5.12
C LEU A 92 6.54 -4.81 -5.56
N GLN A 93 7.36 -5.35 -4.64
CA GLN A 93 8.68 -5.86 -4.96
C GLN A 93 8.61 -6.91 -6.08
N GLU A 94 7.83 -7.97 -5.90
CA GLU A 94 7.73 -9.06 -6.86
C GLU A 94 7.14 -8.63 -8.21
N MET A 95 6.16 -7.72 -8.19
CA MET A 95 5.52 -7.18 -9.40
C MET A 95 6.46 -6.30 -10.24
N TYR A 96 7.23 -5.43 -9.59
CA TYR A 96 7.95 -4.35 -10.25
C TYR A 96 9.46 -4.57 -10.38
N THR A 97 10.07 -5.51 -9.64
CA THR A 97 11.52 -5.78 -9.79
C THR A 97 11.83 -7.05 -10.58
N SER A 98 10.90 -8.00 -10.65
CA SER A 98 11.12 -9.26 -11.39
C SER A 98 10.67 -9.17 -12.85
N LYS A 99 11.31 -9.94 -13.73
CA LYS A 99 10.82 -10.22 -15.10
C LYS A 99 10.07 -11.55 -15.18
N ASP A 100 10.19 -12.42 -14.18
CA ASP A 100 9.56 -13.74 -14.16
C ASP A 100 8.04 -13.60 -13.93
N LYS A 101 7.25 -14.22 -14.82
CA LYS A 101 5.78 -14.22 -14.73
C LYS A 101 5.25 -14.90 -13.47
N LYS A 102 5.89 -15.98 -12.99
CA LYS A 102 5.49 -16.68 -11.77
C LYS A 102 5.65 -15.78 -10.55
N ILE A 103 6.78 -15.09 -10.47
CA ILE A 103 7.05 -14.12 -9.39
C ILE A 103 6.05 -12.96 -9.47
N LYS A 104 5.74 -12.43 -10.66
CA LYS A 104 4.69 -11.41 -10.79
C LYS A 104 3.31 -11.91 -10.36
N ASN A 105 2.95 -13.14 -10.68
CA ASN A 105 1.66 -13.69 -10.23
C ASN A 105 1.63 -13.83 -8.70
N SER A 106 2.74 -14.25 -8.07
CA SER A 106 2.91 -14.23 -6.62
C SER A 106 2.74 -12.82 -6.07
N GLY A 107 3.38 -11.82 -6.69
CA GLY A 107 3.27 -10.43 -6.26
C GLY A 107 1.84 -9.89 -6.35
N LEU A 108 1.10 -10.23 -7.41
CA LEU A 108 -0.31 -9.89 -7.51
C LEU A 108 -1.15 -10.57 -6.41
N ASN A 109 -0.88 -11.83 -6.07
CA ASN A 109 -1.58 -12.52 -4.99
C ASN A 109 -1.33 -11.84 -3.63
N HIS A 110 -0.09 -11.42 -3.36
CA HIS A 110 0.22 -10.64 -2.15
C HIS A 110 -0.54 -9.31 -2.09
N LEU A 111 -0.65 -8.59 -3.22
CA LEU A 111 -1.44 -7.36 -3.30
C LEU A 111 -2.93 -7.63 -3.06
N LEU A 112 -3.47 -8.71 -3.62
CA LEU A 112 -4.87 -9.11 -3.41
C LEU A 112 -5.15 -9.50 -1.96
N ASN A 113 -4.24 -10.23 -1.31
CA ASN A 113 -4.36 -10.57 0.12
C ASN A 113 -4.37 -9.32 1.00
N ALA A 114 -3.48 -8.36 0.73
CA ALA A 114 -3.46 -7.09 1.44
C ALA A 114 -4.74 -6.27 1.20
N MET A 115 -5.25 -6.26 -0.04
CA MET A 115 -6.53 -5.64 -0.39
C MET A 115 -7.70 -6.27 0.37
N GLU A 116 -7.78 -7.60 0.44
CA GLU A 116 -8.83 -8.33 1.17
C GLU A 116 -8.79 -8.00 2.68
N GLY A 117 -7.60 -7.81 3.24
CA GLY A 117 -7.44 -7.31 4.61
C GLY A 117 -7.74 -5.82 4.81
N GLY A 118 -8.12 -5.08 3.78
CA GLY A 118 -8.49 -3.66 3.86
C GLY A 118 -7.36 -2.67 3.62
N HIS A 119 -6.20 -3.10 3.09
CA HIS A 119 -5.10 -2.20 2.77
C HIS A 119 -5.44 -1.31 1.57
N LYS A 120 -5.62 0.00 1.79
CA LYS A 120 -6.10 0.95 0.78
C LYS A 120 -5.15 1.11 -0.42
N ALA A 121 -3.85 1.32 -0.17
CA ALA A 121 -2.87 1.43 -1.27
C ALA A 121 -2.76 0.14 -2.10
N SER A 122 -2.79 -1.03 -1.45
CA SER A 122 -2.86 -2.31 -2.16
C SER A 122 -4.13 -2.47 -2.99
N THR A 123 -5.28 -2.06 -2.46
CA THR A 123 -6.57 -2.03 -3.18
C THR A 123 -6.47 -1.19 -4.44
N TYR A 124 -5.88 0.00 -4.34
CA TYR A 124 -5.62 0.88 -5.49
C TYR A 124 -4.73 0.19 -6.53
N VAL A 125 -3.56 -0.32 -6.13
CA VAL A 125 -2.59 -0.92 -7.06
C VAL A 125 -3.16 -2.17 -7.74
N ALA A 126 -3.80 -3.07 -6.98
CA ALA A 126 -4.48 -4.25 -7.52
C ALA A 126 -5.57 -3.84 -8.52
N GLY A 127 -6.36 -2.82 -8.18
CA GLY A 127 -7.36 -2.22 -9.06
C GLY A 127 -6.76 -1.74 -10.38
N ILE A 128 -5.65 -0.99 -10.33
CA ILE A 128 -4.95 -0.48 -11.52
C ILE A 128 -4.37 -1.63 -12.37
N ILE A 129 -3.74 -2.63 -11.76
CA ILE A 129 -3.18 -3.80 -12.47
C ILE A 129 -4.29 -4.57 -13.20
N LEU A 130 -5.42 -4.82 -12.52
CA LEU A 130 -6.57 -5.52 -13.10
C LEU A 130 -7.27 -4.68 -14.16
N PHE A 131 -7.36 -3.36 -13.97
CA PHE A 131 -7.95 -2.42 -14.94
C PHE A 131 -7.19 -2.38 -16.26
N LYS A 132 -5.85 -2.46 -16.20
CA LYS A 132 -4.97 -2.39 -17.37
C LYS A 132 -5.27 -3.50 -18.39
N LYS A 133 -5.57 -4.72 -17.94
CA LYS A 133 -5.82 -5.89 -18.79
C LYS A 133 -7.29 -5.92 -19.25
N PRO A 134 -7.59 -6.11 -20.56
CA PRO A 134 -8.97 -6.18 -21.05
C PRO A 134 -9.85 -7.19 -20.31
N GLU A 135 -9.31 -8.36 -20.00
CA GLU A 135 -10.03 -9.51 -19.44
C GLU A 135 -10.50 -9.24 -18.00
N THR A 136 -9.70 -8.50 -17.22
CA THR A 136 -9.98 -8.18 -15.81
C THR A 136 -10.44 -6.74 -15.59
N ARG A 137 -10.67 -5.98 -16.67
CA ARG A 137 -10.90 -4.53 -16.59
C ARG A 137 -12.14 -4.15 -15.78
N SER A 138 -13.22 -4.90 -15.96
CA SER A 138 -14.47 -4.69 -15.23
C SER A 138 -14.27 -4.87 -13.71
N LEU A 139 -13.51 -5.90 -13.32
CA LEU A 139 -13.15 -6.15 -11.93
C LEU A 139 -12.30 -5.00 -11.37
N GLY A 140 -11.24 -4.58 -12.09
CA GLY A 140 -10.41 -3.44 -11.70
C GLY A 140 -11.22 -2.16 -11.52
N THR A 141 -12.13 -1.86 -12.47
CA THR A 141 -13.04 -0.71 -12.40
C THR A 141 -13.93 -0.77 -11.15
N ARG A 142 -14.48 -1.95 -10.84
CA ARG A 142 -15.33 -2.15 -9.66
C ARG A 142 -14.56 -1.94 -8.35
N ILE A 143 -13.33 -2.46 -8.26
CA ILE A 143 -12.45 -2.28 -7.09
C ILE A 143 -12.14 -0.79 -6.88
N LEU A 144 -11.73 -0.11 -7.95
CA LEU A 144 -11.36 1.30 -7.91
C LEU A 144 -12.54 2.22 -7.57
N ASN A 145 -13.73 1.94 -8.11
CA ASN A 145 -14.96 2.66 -7.74
C ASN A 145 -15.32 2.46 -6.26
N LYS A 146 -15.21 1.23 -5.74
CA LYS A 146 -15.44 0.94 -4.33
C LYS A 146 -14.48 1.72 -3.44
N LEU A 147 -13.19 1.73 -3.79
CA LEU A 147 -12.19 2.49 -3.05
C LEU A 147 -12.50 4.00 -3.05
N ALA A 148 -12.86 4.56 -4.19
CA ALA A 148 -13.27 5.97 -4.26
C ALA A 148 -14.51 6.26 -3.41
N ALA A 149 -15.49 5.36 -3.35
CA ALA A 149 -16.67 5.52 -2.50
C ALA A 149 -16.33 5.53 -0.99
N LEU A 150 -15.34 4.75 -0.55
CA LEU A 150 -14.90 4.73 0.86
C LEU A 150 -14.39 6.10 1.33
N GLY A 151 -13.69 6.84 0.47
CA GLY A 151 -13.23 8.19 0.80
C GLY A 151 -14.37 9.21 1.00
N LEU A 152 -15.53 8.98 0.39
CA LEU A 152 -16.73 9.81 0.59
C LEU A 152 -17.43 9.50 1.92
N SER A 153 -17.45 8.23 2.35
CA SER A 153 -18.03 7.86 3.65
C SER A 153 -17.17 8.32 4.84
N GLU A 154 -15.85 8.32 4.72
CA GLU A 154 -14.96 8.76 5.82
C GLU A 154 -14.99 10.28 6.03
N SER A 155 -15.25 11.05 4.98
CA SER A 155 -15.31 12.53 5.03
C SER A 155 -16.64 13.07 5.56
N SER A 156 -17.70 12.25 5.59
CA SER A 156 -19.00 12.63 6.14
C SER A 156 -19.11 12.41 7.65
N SER A 157 -18.16 11.71 8.27
CA SER A 157 -18.15 11.45 9.72
C SER A 157 -17.36 12.46 10.57
N SER A 158 -16.69 13.46 9.97
CA SER A 158 -15.75 14.36 10.66
C SER A 158 -16.11 15.86 10.63
N SER A 159 -17.39 16.21 10.48
CA SER A 159 -17.86 17.59 10.24
C SER A 159 -17.90 18.48 11.51
N THR A 160 -16.80 19.16 11.84
CA THR A 160 -16.81 20.39 12.69
C THR A 160 -15.76 21.40 12.20
N ALA A 161 -16.01 22.15 11.12
CA ALA A 161 -15.28 23.38 10.76
C ALA A 161 -15.88 24.12 9.54
N PRO A 162 -15.68 25.46 9.42
CA PRO A 162 -16.52 26.35 8.63
C PRO A 162 -16.17 26.45 7.13
N GLU A 163 -17.18 26.91 6.40
CA GLU A 163 -17.26 27.06 4.96
C GLU A 163 -16.38 28.21 4.43
N SER A 164 -15.18 27.89 3.92
CA SER A 164 -14.57 28.58 2.77
C SER A 164 -13.18 28.02 2.47
N GLU A 165 -13.10 26.88 1.77
CA GLU A 165 -12.03 26.59 0.79
C GLU A 165 -12.30 25.25 0.09
N SER A 166 -11.84 25.18 -1.16
CA SER A 166 -12.23 24.23 -2.20
C SER A 166 -12.23 22.73 -1.83
N VAL A 167 -13.41 22.18 -1.53
CA VAL A 167 -13.61 20.77 -1.15
C VAL A 167 -13.34 19.84 -2.34
N MET A 168 -12.17 19.18 -2.34
CA MET A 168 -11.97 17.94 -3.09
C MET A 168 -12.99 16.91 -2.60
N SER A 169 -13.71 16.21 -3.48
CA SER A 169 -14.57 15.12 -3.02
C SER A 169 -13.70 14.08 -2.31
N GLY A 170 -14.10 13.61 -1.12
CA GLY A 170 -13.28 12.75 -0.28
C GLY A 170 -12.79 11.47 -0.97
N GLY A 171 -13.54 10.97 -1.96
CA GLY A 171 -13.13 9.86 -2.81
C GLY A 171 -11.92 10.14 -3.70
N ASN A 172 -11.81 11.36 -4.22
CA ASN A 172 -10.72 11.76 -5.11
C ASN A 172 -9.42 11.95 -4.32
N LEU A 173 -9.52 12.45 -3.08
CA LEU A 173 -8.40 12.56 -2.15
C LEU A 173 -7.82 11.19 -1.78
N LEU A 174 -8.68 10.18 -1.54
CA LEU A 174 -8.22 8.84 -1.20
C LEU A 174 -7.47 8.18 -2.36
N ILE A 175 -8.01 8.27 -3.58
CA ILE A 175 -7.32 7.77 -4.78
C ILE A 175 -5.96 8.44 -4.96
N GLN A 176 -5.89 9.76 -4.81
CA GLN A 176 -4.64 10.51 -4.92
C GLN A 176 -3.62 10.11 -3.85
N THR A 177 -4.07 9.90 -2.61
CA THR A 177 -3.21 9.46 -1.51
C THR A 177 -2.63 8.08 -1.80
N CYS A 178 -3.48 7.12 -2.18
CA CYS A 178 -3.04 5.78 -2.55
C CYS A 178 -2.09 5.78 -3.76
N ARG A 179 -2.36 6.62 -4.77
CA ARG A 179 -1.49 6.79 -5.93
C ARG A 179 -0.09 7.26 -5.52
N ARG A 180 -0.01 8.32 -4.71
CA ARG A 180 1.26 8.91 -4.26
C ARG A 180 2.05 7.92 -3.41
N GLU A 181 1.39 7.25 -2.48
CA GLU A 181 2.00 6.22 -1.64
C GLU A 181 2.58 5.08 -2.50
N ALA A 182 1.77 4.50 -3.38
CA ALA A 182 2.22 3.41 -4.26
C ALA A 182 3.38 3.83 -5.17
N ALA A 183 3.31 5.01 -5.77
CA ALA A 183 4.39 5.51 -6.62
C ALA A 183 5.68 5.75 -5.83
N ALA A 184 5.60 6.34 -4.63
CA ALA A 184 6.77 6.54 -3.78
C ALA A 184 7.42 5.19 -3.43
N THR A 185 6.63 4.22 -2.97
CA THR A 185 7.13 2.89 -2.63
C THR A 185 7.74 2.15 -3.83
N ILE A 186 7.13 2.21 -5.02
CA ILE A 186 7.69 1.54 -6.20
C ILE A 186 9.00 2.20 -6.64
N ARG A 187 9.11 3.54 -6.55
CA ARG A 187 10.37 4.24 -6.86
C ARG A 187 11.49 3.82 -5.92
N ASP A 188 11.18 3.74 -4.62
CA ASP A 188 12.13 3.32 -3.59
C ASP A 188 12.61 1.87 -3.79
N ILE A 189 11.73 0.99 -4.26
CA ILE A 189 12.02 -0.44 -4.45
C ILE A 189 12.72 -0.73 -5.78
N SER A 190 12.36 -0.02 -6.86
CA SER A 190 12.76 -0.40 -8.22
C SER A 190 14.04 0.29 -8.71
N TRP A 191 14.49 1.37 -8.07
CA TRP A 191 15.72 2.14 -8.37
C TRP A 191 15.87 2.59 -9.83
N LYS A 192 14.82 2.42 -10.64
CA LYS A 192 14.77 2.74 -12.06
C LYS A 192 13.60 3.70 -12.22
N ARG A 193 13.80 4.82 -12.90
CA ARG A 193 12.67 5.60 -13.42
C ARG A 193 11.97 4.74 -14.46
N TRP A 194 10.78 4.23 -14.14
CA TRP A 194 10.00 3.50 -15.13
C TRP A 194 9.36 4.52 -16.05
N HIS A 195 10.00 4.82 -17.18
CA HIS A 195 9.28 5.46 -18.27
C HIS A 195 8.34 4.43 -18.92
N LEU A 196 7.24 4.09 -18.25
CA LEU A 196 6.11 3.45 -18.89
C LEU A 196 5.60 4.45 -19.93
N ARG A 197 6.02 4.24 -21.19
CA ARG A 197 5.42 4.86 -22.37
C ARG A 197 3.99 4.35 -22.52
N SER A 198 3.14 4.75 -21.60
CA SER A 198 1.70 4.69 -21.78
C SER A 198 1.41 5.67 -22.90
N ARG A 199 0.96 5.19 -24.06
CA ARG A 199 0.34 6.08 -25.04
C ARG A 199 -0.77 6.83 -24.32
N SER A 200 -0.86 8.15 -24.53
CA SER A 200 -1.98 8.93 -24.03
C SER A 200 -3.28 8.21 -24.40
N PRO A 201 -4.27 8.12 -23.50
CA PRO A 201 -5.53 7.45 -23.82
C PRO A 201 -6.18 8.14 -25.02
N THR A 202 -6.19 7.51 -26.19
CA THR A 202 -6.88 8.07 -27.36
C THR A 202 -8.37 7.77 -27.23
N CYS A 203 -9.09 8.65 -26.54
CA CYS A 203 -10.54 8.71 -26.65
C CYS A 203 -10.90 9.38 -27.98
N ALA A 204 -11.93 8.88 -28.68
CA ALA A 204 -12.40 9.51 -29.91
C ALA A 204 -12.96 10.92 -29.67
N ASN A 205 -13.45 11.20 -28.45
CA ASN A 205 -13.89 12.53 -28.05
C ASN A 205 -12.66 13.39 -27.70
N ARG A 206 -12.39 14.40 -28.53
CA ARG A 206 -11.27 15.34 -28.36
C ARG A 206 -11.35 16.19 -27.09
N ALA A 207 -12.54 16.36 -26.51
CA ALA A 207 -12.74 17.09 -25.25
C ALA A 207 -12.56 16.20 -24.01
N CYS A 208 -12.40 14.87 -24.18
CA CYS A 208 -12.18 13.95 -23.07
C CYS A 208 -10.73 14.01 -22.58
N GLY A 209 -10.54 14.25 -21.28
CA GLY A 209 -9.24 14.45 -20.64
C GLY A 209 -8.76 15.90 -20.63
N CYS A 210 -9.46 16.81 -21.30
CA CYS A 210 -9.14 18.23 -21.33
C CYS A 210 -9.45 18.92 -20.00
N VAL A 211 -8.61 19.90 -19.66
CA VAL A 211 -8.79 20.81 -18.52
C VAL A 211 -9.92 21.78 -18.84
N VAL A 212 -10.87 21.91 -17.92
CA VAL A 212 -12.01 22.83 -17.98
C VAL A 212 -11.56 24.15 -17.36
N LYS A 213 -11.64 25.26 -18.11
CA LYS A 213 -11.17 26.58 -17.68
C LYS A 213 -12.20 27.41 -16.90
N ASP A 214 -13.47 27.00 -16.83
CA ASP A 214 -14.57 27.83 -16.28
C ASP A 214 -15.41 27.18 -15.16
N HIS A 215 -16.09 28.04 -14.39
CA HIS A 215 -16.89 27.87 -13.15
C HIS A 215 -18.07 26.87 -13.16
N VAL A 216 -18.13 25.91 -14.09
CA VAL A 216 -19.19 24.89 -14.08
C VAL A 216 -18.91 23.86 -12.96
N VAL A 217 -19.91 23.57 -12.12
CA VAL A 217 -19.82 22.57 -11.05
C VAL A 217 -19.69 21.18 -11.67
N ILE A 218 -18.46 20.68 -11.78
CA ILE A 218 -18.13 19.32 -12.24
C ILE A 218 -17.00 18.75 -11.36
N ASP A 219 -17.17 17.48 -10.97
CA ASP A 219 -16.35 16.66 -10.05
C ASP A 219 -14.82 16.83 -10.21
N ARG A 220 -14.13 17.14 -9.11
CA ARG A 220 -12.70 17.48 -9.05
C ARG A 220 -11.82 16.23 -8.95
N TRP A 221 -11.65 15.50 -10.06
CA TRP A 221 -11.07 14.15 -10.07
C TRP A 221 -9.57 14.05 -9.75
N ALA A 222 -8.75 14.93 -10.32
CA ALA A 222 -7.33 14.98 -10.02
C ALA A 222 -7.12 16.11 -9.01
N GLY A 223 -6.44 15.85 -7.89
CA GLY A 223 -6.03 16.91 -6.97
C GLY A 223 -4.86 17.75 -7.50
N ASP A 224 -4.86 18.02 -8.80
CA ASP A 224 -4.16 19.14 -9.41
C ASP A 224 -5.21 20.26 -9.56
N ASP A 225 -4.79 21.52 -9.64
CA ASP A 225 -5.70 22.68 -9.75
C ASP A 225 -6.60 22.66 -11.01
N GLU A 226 -6.49 21.62 -11.84
CA GLU A 226 -7.11 21.45 -13.14
C GLU A 226 -8.28 20.45 -13.11
N ARG A 227 -9.52 20.94 -13.24
CA ARG A 227 -10.72 20.09 -13.42
C ARG A 227 -10.70 19.45 -14.81
N ARG A 228 -10.71 18.12 -14.92
CA ARG A 228 -10.73 17.40 -16.22
C ARG A 228 -12.10 16.81 -16.54
N ARG A 229 -12.54 16.94 -17.80
CA ARG A 229 -13.80 16.33 -18.27
C ARG A 229 -13.55 14.93 -18.82
N PHE A 230 -14.32 13.93 -18.37
CA PHE A 230 -14.28 12.58 -18.94
C PHE A 230 -15.64 12.21 -19.52
N CYS A 231 -15.65 11.61 -20.72
CA CYS A 231 -16.90 11.18 -21.35
C CYS A 231 -17.44 9.84 -20.79
N SER A 232 -16.66 9.14 -19.96
CA SER A 232 -17.06 7.89 -19.30
C SER A 232 -16.18 7.59 -18.09
N SER A 233 -16.68 6.75 -17.18
CA SER A 233 -15.88 6.20 -16.07
C SER A 233 -14.65 5.42 -16.57
N ARG A 234 -14.74 4.79 -17.75
CA ARG A 234 -13.59 4.12 -18.37
C ARG A 234 -12.49 5.12 -18.73
N CYS A 235 -12.84 6.24 -19.35
CA CYS A 235 -11.86 7.28 -19.70
C CYS A 235 -11.22 7.90 -18.45
N LYS A 236 -12.00 8.07 -17.40
CA LYS A 236 -11.55 8.51 -16.07
C LYS A 236 -10.47 7.58 -15.50
N TRP A 237 -10.72 6.26 -15.45
CA TRP A 237 -9.72 5.29 -14.97
C TRP A 237 -8.56 5.07 -15.93
N MET A 238 -8.75 5.26 -17.24
CA MET A 238 -7.64 5.27 -18.20
C MET A 238 -6.70 6.45 -17.97
N ASN A 239 -7.24 7.63 -17.63
CA ASN A 239 -6.44 8.77 -17.21
C ASN A 239 -5.70 8.46 -15.90
N GLU A 240 -6.39 7.90 -14.91
CA GLU A 240 -5.75 7.53 -13.64
C GLU A 240 -4.60 6.53 -13.82
N LEU A 241 -4.78 5.51 -14.68
CA LEU A 241 -3.72 4.58 -15.06
C LEU A 241 -2.54 5.32 -15.71
N TYR A 242 -2.81 6.30 -16.57
CA TYR A 242 -1.77 7.13 -17.18
C TYR A 242 -1.00 7.94 -16.13
N GLU A 243 -1.71 8.66 -15.26
CA GLU A 243 -1.11 9.43 -14.15
C GLU A 243 -0.22 8.55 -13.27
N PHE A 244 -0.71 7.38 -12.87
CA PHE A 244 0.06 6.44 -12.07
C PHE A 244 1.34 5.99 -12.79
N CYS A 245 1.26 5.70 -14.09
CA CYS A 245 2.43 5.29 -14.86
C CYS A 245 3.46 6.41 -15.08
N GLN A 246 3.08 7.68 -14.95
CA GLN A 246 4.05 8.80 -14.98
C GLN A 246 4.83 8.95 -13.67
N LEU A 247 4.28 8.45 -12.56
CA LEU A 247 4.88 8.62 -11.23
C LEU A 247 5.84 7.50 -10.82
N VAL A 248 5.69 6.32 -11.45
CA VAL A 248 6.43 5.08 -11.15
C VAL A 248 7.68 4.96 -12.00
#